data_AF-A0A016QR70-F1
#
_entry.id   AF-A0A016QR70-F1
#
_cell.length_a   1.000
_cell.length_b   1.000
_cell.length_c   1.000
_cell.angle_alpha   90.00
_cell.angle_beta   90.00
_cell.angle_gamma   90.00
#
_symmetry.space_group_name_H-M   'P 1'
#
loop_
_entity.id
_entity.type
_entity.pdbx_description
1 polymer ?
#
loop_
_entity_poly.entity_id
_entity_poly.type
_entity_poly.pdbx_seq_one_letter_code
_entity_poly.pdbx_strand_id
1 'polypeptide(L)'
;MALVLGLSLKGAAFAGGANGPTAWLGNRVDVAQTAFCRVNRCRLESVRQNTEAYEGWHDGTHHIYRLRGGERLEVAVRPGGWISNAFLFFPNPPTLNGRAAITPGGHRLAAEFLSAVTGRWFSAGAVAACDRAGQAALARDPDVYGPPEALSRWTTPAGLPYRARCGVTWQLGVWAGWQQA
;
A
#
# COMPACT_ATOMS: atom_id res chain seq x y z
N MET A 1 -25.04 57.24 -22.19
CA MET A 1 -25.29 55.82 -22.50
C MET A 1 -24.35 55.02 -21.63
N ALA A 2 -24.89 54.09 -20.84
CA ALA A 2 -24.31 53.60 -19.58
C ALA A 2 -23.17 52.58 -19.75
N LEU A 3 -22.27 52.62 -18.77
CA LEU A 3 -21.21 51.65 -18.48
C LEU A 3 -21.81 50.49 -17.66
N VAL A 4 -21.56 49.22 -18.03
CA VAL A 4 -21.63 48.09 -17.08
C VAL A 4 -20.49 47.12 -17.33
N LEU A 5 -19.68 46.96 -16.28
CA LEU A 5 -18.66 45.96 -16.04
C LEU A 5 -19.25 44.54 -15.98
N GLY A 6 -18.50 43.59 -16.55
CA GLY A 6 -18.08 42.37 -15.85
C GLY A 6 -19.07 41.22 -15.70
N LEU A 7 -18.65 40.02 -16.10
CA LEU A 7 -18.72 38.85 -15.21
C LEU A 7 -17.71 37.78 -15.67
N SER A 8 -16.76 37.52 -14.78
CA SER A 8 -15.82 36.41 -14.81
C SER A 8 -16.57 35.09 -14.71
N LEU A 9 -16.47 34.24 -15.74
CA LEU A 9 -16.78 32.82 -15.60
C LEU A 9 -15.58 32.11 -14.97
N LYS A 10 -15.49 32.24 -13.64
CA LYS A 10 -14.84 31.26 -12.78
C LYS A 10 -15.62 29.94 -12.91
N GLY A 11 -14.91 28.88 -13.25
CA GLY A 11 -15.46 27.53 -13.30
C GLY A 11 -14.37 26.49 -13.42
N ALA A 12 -13.38 26.53 -12.53
CA ALA A 12 -12.45 25.43 -12.33
C ALA A 12 -13.25 24.23 -11.82
N ALA A 13 -13.70 23.37 -12.72
CA ALA A 13 -14.19 22.05 -12.36
C ALA A 13 -13.00 21.12 -12.13
N PHE A 14 -12.27 21.29 -11.03
CA PHE A 14 -11.63 20.14 -10.38
C PHE A 14 -12.72 19.37 -9.64
N ALA A 15 -13.64 18.78 -10.41
CA ALA A 15 -14.48 17.70 -9.93
C ALA A 15 -13.59 16.44 -9.92
N GLY A 16 -12.68 16.38 -8.94
CA GLY A 16 -12.10 15.12 -8.48
C GLY A 16 -13.22 14.34 -7.81
N GLY A 17 -14.11 13.77 -8.63
CA GLY A 17 -15.26 13.02 -8.18
C GLY A 17 -14.80 11.90 -7.26
N ALA A 18 -15.48 11.79 -6.12
CA ALA A 18 -15.34 10.74 -5.11
C ALA A 18 -15.83 9.37 -5.63
N ASN A 19 -15.37 8.97 -6.81
CA ASN A 19 -15.62 7.67 -7.44
C ASN A 19 -14.33 6.83 -7.50
N GLY A 20 -13.38 7.10 -6.59
CA GLY A 20 -12.32 6.14 -6.29
C GLY A 20 -12.86 5.01 -5.41
N PRO A 21 -12.35 3.77 -5.51
CA PRO A 21 -12.65 2.75 -4.52
C PRO A 21 -12.30 3.28 -3.12
N THR A 22 -13.18 3.06 -2.14
CA THR A 22 -12.94 3.44 -0.74
C THR A 22 -11.59 2.89 -0.29
N ALA A 23 -10.69 3.77 0.15
CA ALA A 23 -9.41 3.38 0.72
C ALA A 23 -9.63 2.39 1.88
N TRP A 24 -8.81 1.35 1.96
CA TRP A 24 -8.93 0.38 3.07
C TRP A 24 -8.50 1.01 4.38
N LEU A 25 -7.38 1.75 4.35
CA LEU A 25 -6.81 2.37 5.53
C LEU A 25 -7.76 3.38 6.16
N GLY A 26 -7.90 3.28 7.49
CA GLY A 26 -8.81 4.11 8.27
C GLY A 26 -10.29 3.75 8.14
N ASN A 27 -10.64 2.75 7.33
CA ASN A 27 -12.02 2.33 7.11
C ASN A 27 -12.27 0.89 7.59
N ARG A 28 -13.54 0.60 7.89
CA ARG A 28 -14.03 -0.76 8.12
C ARG A 28 -14.30 -1.41 6.77
N VAL A 29 -13.42 -2.29 6.33
CA VAL A 29 -13.51 -2.96 5.04
C VAL A 29 -13.37 -4.46 5.24
N ASP A 30 -14.30 -5.24 4.69
CA ASP A 30 -14.10 -6.67 4.51
C ASP A 30 -13.16 -6.88 3.32
N VAL A 31 -11.88 -7.13 3.63
CA VAL A 31 -10.81 -7.27 2.64
C VAL A 31 -11.12 -8.34 1.61
N ALA A 32 -11.72 -9.46 2.01
CA ALA A 32 -12.07 -10.55 1.11
C ALA A 32 -13.09 -10.13 0.04
N GLN A 33 -13.93 -9.15 0.37
CA GLN A 33 -14.96 -8.60 -0.52
C GLN A 33 -14.50 -7.37 -1.30
N THR A 34 -13.22 -7.01 -1.24
CA THR A 34 -12.70 -5.89 -2.04
C THR A 34 -12.56 -6.29 -3.51
N ALA A 35 -12.61 -5.31 -4.42
CA ALA A 35 -12.36 -5.55 -5.83
C ALA A 35 -10.99 -6.20 -6.09
N PHE A 36 -9.96 -5.72 -5.37
CA PHE A 36 -8.62 -6.31 -5.43
C PHE A 36 -8.65 -7.79 -5.07
N CYS A 37 -9.30 -8.18 -3.98
CA CYS A 37 -9.32 -9.58 -3.56
C CYS A 37 -10.20 -10.47 -4.42
N ARG A 38 -11.30 -9.96 -4.99
CA ARG A 38 -12.08 -10.71 -5.98
C ARG A 38 -11.25 -11.00 -7.25
N VAL A 39 -10.53 -10.00 -7.75
CA VAL A 39 -9.67 -10.15 -8.95
C VAL A 39 -8.51 -11.11 -8.67
N ASN A 40 -7.85 -10.96 -7.53
CA ASN A 40 -6.66 -11.73 -7.18
C ASN A 40 -6.93 -13.03 -6.41
N ARG A 41 -8.22 -13.36 -6.20
CA ARG A 41 -8.71 -14.53 -5.46
C ARG A 41 -8.03 -14.70 -4.10
N CYS A 42 -8.09 -13.66 -3.27
CA CYS A 42 -7.58 -13.75 -1.90
C CYS A 42 -8.30 -14.87 -1.13
N ARG A 43 -7.53 -15.74 -0.48
CA ARG A 43 -8.03 -16.73 0.48
C ARG A 43 -7.45 -16.42 1.85
N LEU A 44 -8.32 -16.23 2.85
CA LEU A 44 -7.87 -16.07 4.24
C LEU A 44 -7.20 -17.37 4.71
N GLU A 45 -5.95 -17.29 5.18
CA GLU A 45 -5.20 -18.43 5.70
C GLU A 45 -5.19 -18.44 7.23
N SER A 46 -5.09 -17.27 7.87
CA SER A 46 -5.13 -17.19 9.33
C SER A 46 -5.52 -15.81 9.83
N VAL A 47 -6.07 -15.77 11.04
CA VAL A 47 -6.26 -14.56 11.84
C VAL A 47 -5.48 -14.75 13.14
N ARG A 48 -4.62 -13.80 13.48
CA ARG A 48 -3.78 -13.84 14.68
C ARG A 48 -4.03 -12.60 15.52
N GLN A 49 -3.92 -12.69 16.83
CA GLN A 49 -3.85 -11.50 17.68
C GLN A 49 -2.55 -10.77 17.39
N ASN A 50 -2.60 -9.43 17.35
CA ASN A 50 -1.37 -8.65 17.34
C ASN A 50 -0.68 -8.83 18.71
N THR A 51 0.64 -8.98 18.67
CA THR A 51 1.48 -9.08 19.89
C THR A 51 2.61 -8.05 19.77
N GLU A 52 3.43 -7.92 20.81
CA GLU A 52 4.60 -7.02 20.81
C GLU A 52 5.60 -7.33 19.67
N ALA A 53 5.60 -8.57 19.16
CA ALA A 53 6.45 -8.98 18.04
C ALA A 53 5.96 -8.49 16.65
N TYR A 54 4.80 -7.84 16.58
CA TYR A 54 4.21 -7.37 15.33
C TYR A 54 4.65 -5.94 14.98
N GLU A 55 5.06 -5.72 13.73
CA GLU A 55 5.36 -4.38 13.22
C GLU A 55 4.08 -3.55 13.06
N GLY A 56 3.96 -2.51 13.90
CA GLY A 56 2.79 -1.63 13.98
C GLY A 56 2.15 -1.70 15.36
N TRP A 57 0.84 -1.56 15.43
CA TRP A 57 0.13 -1.59 16.71
C TRP A 57 -0.12 -3.01 17.20
N HIS A 58 0.12 -3.23 18.50
CA HIS A 58 0.04 -4.54 19.15
C HIS A 58 -1.37 -4.95 19.58
N ASP A 59 -2.39 -4.13 19.34
CA ASP A 59 -3.79 -4.46 19.62
C ASP A 59 -4.55 -4.88 18.35
N GLY A 60 -5.66 -5.58 18.55
CA GLY A 60 -6.48 -6.09 17.46
C GLY A 60 -5.91 -7.37 16.85
N THR A 61 -6.03 -7.49 15.54
CA THR A 61 -5.75 -8.73 14.82
C THR A 61 -5.01 -8.50 13.52
N HIS A 62 -4.29 -9.52 13.11
CA HIS A 62 -3.58 -9.61 11.86
C HIS A 62 -4.22 -10.68 10.98
N HIS A 63 -4.76 -10.27 9.85
CA HIS A 63 -5.40 -11.16 8.88
C HIS A 63 -4.40 -11.45 7.76
N ILE A 64 -4.12 -12.73 7.53
CA ILE A 64 -3.18 -13.18 6.51
C ILE A 64 -3.95 -13.88 5.41
N TYR A 65 -3.81 -13.39 4.18
CA TYR A 65 -4.41 -13.92 2.97
C TYR A 65 -3.35 -14.41 1.98
N ARG A 66 -3.70 -15.41 1.19
CA ARG A 66 -2.96 -15.86 0.02
C ARG A 66 -3.66 -15.44 -1.25
N LEU A 67 -2.93 -14.83 -2.18
CA LEU A 67 -3.42 -14.52 -3.51
C LEU A 67 -3.21 -15.72 -4.44
N ARG A 68 -3.92 -15.72 -5.59
CA ARG A 68 -3.78 -16.77 -6.63
C ARG A 68 -2.34 -16.97 -7.10
N GLY A 69 -1.54 -15.90 -7.19
CA GLY A 69 -0.15 -15.95 -7.63
C GLY A 69 0.83 -16.45 -6.57
N GLY A 70 0.36 -16.69 -5.34
CA GLY A 70 1.18 -17.12 -4.22
C GLY A 70 1.67 -15.98 -3.33
N GLU A 71 1.38 -14.72 -3.67
CA GLU A 71 1.69 -13.56 -2.84
C GLU A 71 0.93 -13.61 -1.51
N ARG A 72 1.54 -13.06 -0.47
CA ARG A 72 0.96 -13.01 0.87
C ARG A 72 0.50 -11.59 1.17
N LEU A 73 -0.80 -11.43 1.40
CA LEU A 73 -1.41 -10.18 1.82
C LEU A 73 -1.65 -10.23 3.32
N GLU A 74 -1.25 -9.19 4.02
CA GLU A 74 -1.27 -9.06 5.46
C GLU A 74 -1.99 -7.76 5.84
N VAL A 75 -2.95 -7.82 6.74
CA VAL A 75 -3.80 -6.67 7.09
C VAL A 75 -3.98 -6.57 8.61
N ALA A 76 -3.56 -5.45 9.18
CA ALA A 76 -3.77 -5.14 10.59
C ALA A 76 -5.13 -4.49 10.80
N VAL A 77 -6.00 -5.17 11.54
CA VAL A 77 -7.36 -4.75 11.87
C VAL A 77 -7.43 -4.43 13.36
N ARG A 78 -7.83 -3.20 13.68
CA ARG A 78 -7.93 -2.72 15.06
C ARG A 78 -9.19 -3.23 15.75
N PRO A 79 -9.31 -3.17 17.09
CA PRO A 79 -10.51 -3.62 17.80
C PRO A 79 -11.81 -2.95 17.31
N GLY A 80 -11.71 -1.70 16.83
CA GLY A 80 -12.82 -0.97 16.20
C GLY A 80 -13.13 -1.39 14.75
N GLY A 81 -12.49 -2.43 14.22
CA GLY A 81 -12.71 -3.00 12.88
C GLY A 81 -12.07 -2.25 11.72
N TRP A 82 -11.33 -1.17 11.98
CA TRP A 82 -10.68 -0.38 10.94
C TRP A 82 -9.27 -0.89 10.64
N ILE A 83 -8.84 -0.74 9.39
CA ILE A 83 -7.52 -1.20 8.94
C ILE A 83 -6.46 -0.12 9.20
N SER A 84 -5.39 -0.48 9.91
CA SER A 84 -4.30 0.45 10.29
C SER A 84 -3.07 0.33 9.39
N ASN A 85 -2.79 -0.89 8.92
CA ASN A 85 -1.68 -1.23 8.05
C ASN A 85 -2.07 -2.37 7.11
N ALA A 86 -1.51 -2.36 5.91
CA ALA A 86 -1.60 -3.47 4.98
C ALA A 86 -0.27 -3.69 4.27
N PHE A 87 0.07 -4.94 4.03
CA PHE A 87 1.32 -5.39 3.44
C PHE A 87 1.05 -6.41 2.35
N LEU A 88 1.81 -6.36 1.27
CA LEU A 88 1.81 -7.35 0.21
C LEU A 88 3.25 -7.83 0.01
N PHE A 89 3.48 -9.10 0.33
CA PHE A 89 4.78 -9.77 0.23
C PHE A 89 4.84 -10.74 -0.95
N PHE A 90 6.02 -10.83 -1.55
CA PHE A 90 6.36 -11.75 -2.63
C PHE A 90 7.29 -12.83 -2.08
N PRO A 91 6.79 -13.90 -1.44
CA PRO A 91 7.60 -14.85 -0.68
C PRO A 91 8.46 -15.78 -1.55
N ASN A 92 8.11 -15.95 -2.82
CA ASN A 92 8.86 -16.79 -3.78
C ASN A 92 9.27 -15.96 -5.00
N PRO A 93 10.08 -14.90 -4.82
CA PRO A 93 10.45 -14.04 -5.92
C PRO A 93 11.50 -14.71 -6.80
N PRO A 94 11.51 -14.44 -8.10
CA PRO A 94 12.64 -14.82 -8.93
C PRO A 94 13.89 -14.05 -8.50
N THR A 95 15.02 -14.63 -8.87
CA THR A 95 16.33 -14.02 -8.65
C THR A 95 16.75 -13.25 -9.90
N LEU A 96 17.09 -11.96 -9.74
CA LEU A 96 17.69 -11.12 -10.76
C LEU A 96 19.09 -10.71 -10.28
N ASN A 97 20.12 -11.01 -11.08
CA ASN A 97 21.53 -10.74 -10.72
C ASN A 97 21.92 -11.32 -9.33
N GLY A 98 21.45 -12.52 -9.01
CA GLY A 98 21.72 -13.17 -7.72
C GLY A 98 20.91 -12.64 -6.53
N ARG A 99 19.95 -11.72 -6.73
CA ARG A 99 19.11 -11.16 -5.67
C ARG A 99 17.62 -11.35 -5.94
N ALA A 100 16.85 -11.58 -4.89
CA ALA A 100 15.39 -11.61 -4.95
C ALA A 100 14.85 -10.25 -5.44
N ALA A 101 13.97 -10.26 -6.45
CA ALA A 101 13.41 -9.04 -7.03
C ALA A 101 11.92 -9.20 -7.39
N ILE A 102 11.18 -8.09 -7.38
CA ILE A 102 9.77 -8.09 -7.81
C ILE A 102 9.74 -8.11 -9.34
N THR A 103 8.93 -9.01 -9.92
CA THR A 103 8.75 -9.09 -11.38
C THR A 103 7.98 -7.88 -11.93
N PRO A 104 8.03 -7.61 -13.25
CA PRO A 104 7.16 -6.60 -13.84
C PRO A 104 5.66 -6.80 -13.57
N GLY A 105 5.21 -8.06 -13.52
CA GLY A 105 3.83 -8.41 -13.11
C GLY A 105 3.57 -8.09 -11.64
N GLY A 106 4.55 -8.39 -10.77
CA GLY A 106 4.50 -8.04 -9.35
C GLY A 106 4.46 -6.52 -9.10
N HIS A 107 5.18 -5.72 -9.89
CA HIS A 107 5.13 -4.25 -9.78
C HIS A 107 3.73 -3.70 -10.10
N ARG A 108 3.03 -4.29 -11.09
CA ARG A 108 1.65 -3.93 -11.40
C ARG A 108 0.70 -4.31 -10.25
N LEU A 109 0.80 -5.54 -9.75
CA LEU A 109 -0.01 -6.01 -8.63
C LEU A 109 0.20 -5.15 -7.37
N ALA A 110 1.45 -4.82 -7.06
CA ALA A 110 1.82 -3.96 -5.94
C ALA A 110 1.25 -2.53 -6.08
N ALA A 111 1.25 -1.97 -7.29
CA ALA A 111 0.65 -0.66 -7.55
C ALA A 111 -0.88 -0.70 -7.37
N GLU A 112 -1.55 -1.72 -7.90
CA GLU A 112 -3.00 -1.93 -7.71
C GLU A 112 -3.36 -2.10 -6.22
N PHE A 113 -2.55 -2.86 -5.49
CA PHE A 113 -2.68 -3.04 -4.05
C PHE A 113 -2.56 -1.70 -3.30
N LEU A 114 -1.46 -0.96 -3.52
CA LEU A 114 -1.25 0.34 -2.87
C LEU A 114 -2.38 1.31 -3.20
N SER A 115 -2.90 1.27 -4.42
CA SER A 115 -4.05 2.08 -4.80
C SER A 115 -5.33 1.71 -4.09
N ALA A 116 -5.64 0.42 -3.95
CA ALA A 116 -6.81 -0.03 -3.20
C ALA A 116 -6.70 0.33 -1.70
N VAL A 117 -5.52 0.13 -1.13
CA VAL A 117 -5.25 0.34 0.29
C VAL A 117 -5.35 1.82 0.68
N THR A 118 -4.80 2.70 -0.16
CA THR A 118 -4.65 4.13 0.17
C THR A 118 -5.71 5.03 -0.46
N GLY A 119 -6.46 4.53 -1.46
CA GLY A 119 -7.35 5.35 -2.29
C GLY A 119 -6.62 6.33 -3.21
N ARG A 120 -5.30 6.22 -3.35
CA ARG A 120 -4.45 7.08 -4.18
C ARG A 120 -3.92 6.31 -5.38
N TRP A 121 -3.67 6.98 -6.49
CA TRP A 121 -3.09 6.31 -7.64
C TRP A 121 -1.60 6.02 -7.45
N PHE A 122 -1.19 4.78 -7.74
CA PHE A 122 0.20 4.33 -7.81
C PHE A 122 0.45 3.70 -9.17
N SER A 123 1.65 3.86 -9.71
CA SER A 123 2.06 3.23 -10.96
C SER A 123 3.02 2.09 -10.72
N ALA A 124 2.97 1.09 -11.61
CA ALA A 124 3.98 0.03 -11.63
C ALA A 124 5.40 0.60 -11.78
N GLY A 125 5.56 1.71 -12.53
CA GLY A 125 6.85 2.39 -12.68
C GLY A 125 7.38 2.99 -11.37
N ALA A 126 6.52 3.55 -10.53
CA ALA A 126 6.89 4.06 -9.21
C ALA A 126 7.32 2.93 -8.27
N VAL A 127 6.59 1.81 -8.27
CA VAL A 127 6.97 0.61 -7.51
C VAL A 127 8.31 0.06 -7.99
N ALA A 128 8.49 -0.06 -9.31
CA ALA A 128 9.75 -0.54 -9.90
C ALA A 128 10.93 0.38 -9.56
N ALA A 129 10.71 1.70 -9.50
CA ALA A 129 11.75 2.64 -9.08
C ALA A 129 12.12 2.45 -7.60
N CYS A 130 11.13 2.22 -6.73
CA CYS A 130 11.38 1.92 -5.32
C CYS A 130 12.13 0.61 -5.13
N ASP A 131 11.71 -0.47 -5.81
CA ASP A 131 12.41 -1.77 -5.77
C ASP A 131 13.88 -1.59 -6.20
N ARG A 132 14.16 -0.91 -7.31
CA ARG A 132 15.54 -0.59 -7.74
C ARG A 132 16.32 0.20 -6.69
N ALA A 133 15.71 1.21 -6.07
CA ALA A 133 16.34 1.99 -5.00
C ALA A 133 16.65 1.12 -3.78
N GLY A 134 15.74 0.22 -3.40
CA GLY A 134 15.93 -0.77 -2.34
C GLY A 134 17.07 -1.74 -2.66
N GLN A 135 17.14 -2.27 -3.89
CA GLN A 135 18.23 -3.15 -4.31
C GLN A 135 19.58 -2.43 -4.30
N ALA A 136 19.60 -1.14 -4.63
CA ALA A 136 20.81 -0.31 -4.54
C ALA A 136 21.20 -0.03 -3.08
N ALA A 137 20.23 0.17 -2.18
CA ALA A 137 20.49 0.27 -0.75
C ALA A 137 21.04 -1.05 -0.18
N LEU A 138 20.44 -2.18 -0.56
CA LEU A 138 20.87 -3.52 -0.17
C LEU A 138 22.29 -3.85 -0.62
N ALA A 139 22.73 -3.28 -1.75
CA ALA A 139 24.12 -3.43 -2.20
C ALA A 139 25.13 -2.78 -1.24
N ARG A 140 24.71 -1.78 -0.47
CA ARG A 140 25.54 -1.04 0.48
C ARG A 140 25.39 -1.55 1.91
N ASP A 141 24.21 -2.02 2.26
CA ASP A 141 23.85 -2.51 3.59
C ASP A 141 22.98 -3.78 3.47
N PRO A 142 23.53 -4.97 3.74
CA PRO A 142 22.79 -6.24 3.67
C PRO A 142 21.58 -6.33 4.60
N ASP A 143 21.56 -5.54 5.68
CA ASP A 143 20.51 -5.58 6.71
C ASP A 143 19.39 -4.58 6.44
N VAL A 144 19.48 -3.80 5.35
CA VAL A 144 18.44 -2.84 4.99
C VAL A 144 17.16 -3.55 4.56
N TYR A 145 16.02 -3.09 5.06
CA TYR A 145 14.71 -3.63 4.70
C TYR A 145 14.12 -2.99 3.44
N GLY A 146 14.61 -1.81 3.01
CA GLY A 146 14.08 -1.05 1.88
C GLY A 146 14.82 0.29 1.67
N PRO A 147 14.45 1.09 0.67
CA PRO A 147 15.05 2.42 0.49
C PRO A 147 14.67 3.37 1.65
N PRO A 148 15.51 4.37 1.97
CA PRO A 148 15.22 5.31 3.04
C PRO A 148 14.02 6.22 2.70
N GLU A 149 13.85 6.57 1.42
CA GLU A 149 12.68 7.29 0.94
C GLU A 149 11.45 6.38 0.83
N ALA A 150 10.32 6.90 1.31
CA ALA A 150 9.03 6.22 1.14
C ALA A 150 8.51 6.42 -0.29
N LEU A 151 7.76 5.44 -0.82
CA LEU A 151 7.01 5.57 -2.09
C LEU A 151 6.08 6.77 -2.07
N SER A 152 5.42 7.00 -0.92
CA SER A 152 4.53 8.13 -0.72
C SER A 152 4.40 8.44 0.78
N ARG A 153 4.06 9.69 1.08
CA ARG A 153 3.74 10.17 2.43
C ARG A 153 2.51 11.07 2.35
N TRP A 154 1.60 10.92 3.31
CA TRP A 154 0.44 11.81 3.40
C TRP A 154 -0.07 11.87 4.83
N THR A 155 -0.95 12.84 5.08
CA THR A 155 -1.69 12.95 6.34
C THR A 155 -3.15 12.65 6.08
N THR A 156 -3.78 11.86 6.93
CA THR A 156 -5.24 11.62 6.87
C THR A 156 -6.01 12.88 7.31
N PRO A 157 -7.33 12.99 7.02
CA PRO A 157 -8.14 14.09 7.55
C PRO A 157 -8.10 14.23 9.07
N ALA A 158 -7.86 13.13 9.80
CA ALA A 158 -7.69 13.11 11.25
C ALA A 158 -6.26 13.47 11.72
N GLY A 159 -5.37 13.92 10.83
CA GLY A 159 -4.02 14.36 11.20
C GLY A 159 -2.97 13.24 11.32
N LEU A 160 -3.32 11.98 11.03
CA LEU A 160 -2.39 10.86 11.20
C LEU A 160 -1.41 10.76 10.02
N PRO A 161 -0.08 10.62 10.27
CA PRO A 161 0.93 10.53 9.23
C PRO A 161 1.05 9.11 8.67
N TYR A 162 0.64 8.94 7.42
CA TYR A 162 0.71 7.67 6.71
C TYR A 162 1.84 7.64 5.70
N ARG A 163 2.35 6.44 5.44
CA ARG A 163 3.40 6.20 4.45
C ARG A 163 3.04 4.98 3.61
N ALA A 164 3.58 4.96 2.39
CA ALA A 164 3.68 3.77 1.56
C ALA A 164 5.15 3.48 1.30
N ARG A 165 5.55 2.21 1.33
CA ARG A 165 6.94 1.76 1.24
C ARG A 165 7.05 0.52 0.35
N CYS A 166 8.26 0.24 -0.10
CA CYS A 166 8.64 -1.05 -0.64
C CYS A 166 9.77 -1.65 0.19
N GLY A 167 9.87 -2.96 0.18
CA GLY A 167 10.93 -3.70 0.85
C GLY A 167 11.69 -4.61 -0.07
N VAL A 168 12.86 -5.03 0.40
CA VAL A 168 13.77 -5.96 -0.25
C VAL A 168 14.03 -7.16 0.65
N THR A 169 14.87 -8.09 0.18
CA THR A 169 15.30 -9.29 0.92
C THR A 169 14.13 -10.13 1.47
N TRP A 170 14.09 -10.31 2.79
CA TRP A 170 13.10 -11.10 3.51
C TRP A 170 11.76 -10.37 3.68
N GLN A 171 11.73 -9.06 3.44
CA GLN A 171 10.51 -8.23 3.36
C GLN A 171 10.16 -7.81 1.92
N LEU A 172 10.57 -8.59 0.91
CA LEU A 172 10.30 -8.22 -0.48
C LEU A 172 8.80 -8.02 -0.74
N GLY A 173 8.40 -6.77 -1.01
CA GLY A 173 7.00 -6.39 -0.94
C GLY A 173 6.75 -4.90 -0.98
N VAL A 174 5.49 -4.54 -0.75
CA VAL A 174 5.03 -3.16 -0.54
C VAL A 174 4.06 -3.09 0.63
N TRP A 175 4.03 -1.97 1.34
CA TRP A 175 3.11 -1.79 2.45
C TRP A 175 2.72 -0.33 2.62
N ALA A 176 1.58 -0.11 3.25
CA ALA A 176 1.07 1.22 3.55
C ALA A 176 0.26 1.25 4.84
N GLY A 177 0.36 2.37 5.57
CA GLY A 177 -0.25 2.50 6.88
C GLY A 177 0.41 3.52 7.79
N TRP A 178 0.02 3.47 9.06
CA TRP A 178 0.45 4.38 10.12
C TRP A 178 1.48 3.71 11.04
N GLN A 179 2.44 4.50 11.54
CA GLN A 179 3.53 4.05 12.42
C GLN A 179 4.30 2.84 11.87
N GLN A 180 4.72 2.97 10.61
CA GLN A 180 5.64 2.04 9.99
C GLN A 180 7.06 2.44 10.41
N ALA A 181 7.80 1.54 11.05
CA ALA A 181 9.25 1.69 11.30
C ALA A 181 10.01 1.76 9.96
#